data_AF-A0A917RBE4-F1
#
_entry.id   AF-A0A917RBE4-F1
#
_cell.length_a   1.000
_cell.length_b   1.000
_cell.length_c   1.000
_cell.angle_alpha   90.00
_cell.angle_beta   90.00
_cell.angle_gamma   90.00
#
_symmetry.space_group_name_H-M   'P 1'
#
loop_
_entity.id
_entity.type
_entity.pdbx_description
1 polymer ?
#
loop_
_entity_poly.entity_id
_entity_poly.type
_entity_poly.pdbx_seq_one_letter_code
_entity_poly.pdbx_strand_id
1 'polypeptide(L)'
;MLIVAIGLAAVAALLWTSPDAATLRLLELMRSRQEARGSFLDCLSRLARRPSRAKQAAVWRRVSIELCQAVVAELAAGRPPGDALVRAIGCLDPPEAAALRPVVATARDGGDVPAALERAAPAHGGEGLRRLAACWRVGLATGAGLTALVERVGLSLREAETHRGEVEAQLAGPRSTARLLAGLPLLGILLAAGLGLRPLAFLFGGPAGYACLGAGVLLALAGMWWMNRLVAQAQRHVPA
;
A
#
# COMPACT_ATOMS: atom_id res chain seq x y z
N MET A 1 -31.26 14.94 -2.65
CA MET A 1 -31.42 13.54 -2.20
C MET A 1 -30.24 12.64 -2.60
N LEU A 2 -29.85 12.58 -3.88
CA LEU A 2 -28.77 11.69 -4.35
C LEU A 2 -27.40 11.98 -3.71
N ILE A 3 -27.04 13.25 -3.53
CA ILE A 3 -25.69 13.69 -3.09
C ILE A 3 -25.33 13.21 -1.68
N VAL A 4 -26.30 13.18 -0.75
CA VAL A 4 -26.06 12.80 0.65
C VAL A 4 -26.06 11.29 0.84
N ALA A 5 -26.91 10.56 0.10
CA ALA A 5 -26.88 9.10 0.05
C ALA A 5 -25.57 8.60 -0.61
N ILE A 6 -25.10 9.29 -1.65
CA ILE A 6 -23.80 9.05 -2.28
C ILE A 6 -22.66 9.39 -1.31
N GLY A 7 -22.78 10.46 -0.50
CA GLY A 7 -21.82 10.80 0.54
C GLY A 7 -21.69 9.72 1.62
N LEU A 8 -22.82 9.20 2.11
CA LEU A 8 -22.87 8.11 3.10
C LEU A 8 -22.34 6.79 2.55
N ALA A 9 -22.73 6.43 1.32
CA ALA A 9 -22.21 5.23 0.65
C ALA A 9 -20.72 5.37 0.31
N ALA A 10 -20.25 6.57 -0.07
CA ALA A 10 -18.84 6.85 -0.31
C ALA A 10 -18.04 6.78 0.99
N VAL A 11 -18.55 7.32 2.10
CA VAL A 11 -17.92 7.23 3.43
C VAL A 11 -17.86 5.78 3.91
N ALA A 12 -18.96 5.01 3.75
CA ALA A 12 -18.99 3.58 4.09
C ALA A 12 -18.03 2.75 3.21
N ALA A 13 -17.94 3.05 1.90
CA ALA A 13 -16.99 2.43 1.00
C ALA A 13 -15.54 2.83 1.33
N LEU A 14 -15.27 4.09 1.67
CA LEU A 14 -13.96 4.60 2.07
C LEU A 14 -13.48 4.01 3.41
N LEU A 15 -14.41 3.74 4.34
CA LEU A 15 -14.18 3.00 5.58
C LEU A 15 -13.87 1.52 5.32
N TRP A 16 -14.41 0.95 4.24
CA TRP A 16 -14.15 -0.43 3.83
C TRP A 16 -12.84 -0.59 3.03
N THR A 17 -12.42 0.43 2.27
CA THR A 17 -11.32 0.30 1.29
C THR A 17 -9.99 0.99 1.62
N SER A 18 -9.84 1.72 2.73
CA SER A 18 -8.60 2.47 2.95
C SER A 18 -7.56 1.70 3.77
N PRO A 19 -6.42 1.40 3.13
CA PRO A 19 -5.17 2.00 3.59
C PRO A 19 -4.55 2.96 2.54
N ASP A 20 -4.38 4.21 3.00
CA ASP A 20 -3.19 5.07 2.95
C ASP A 20 -2.69 5.90 1.75
N ALA A 21 -3.30 5.95 0.57
CA ALA A 21 -2.77 6.85 -0.49
C ALA A 21 -3.78 7.71 -1.26
N ALA A 22 -5.07 7.38 -1.17
CA ALA A 22 -6.10 8.10 -1.92
C ALA A 22 -6.48 9.44 -1.24
N THR A 23 -6.31 9.53 0.08
CA THR A 23 -6.74 10.67 0.90
C THR A 23 -5.94 11.95 0.62
N LEU A 24 -4.64 11.84 0.36
CA LEU A 24 -3.78 13.00 0.09
C LEU A 24 -4.01 13.59 -1.31
N ARG A 25 -4.34 12.75 -2.30
CA ARG A 25 -4.55 13.20 -3.68
C ARG A 25 -5.97 13.72 -3.94
N LEU A 26 -6.96 13.28 -3.17
CA LEU A 26 -8.34 13.75 -3.28
C LEU A 26 -8.52 15.17 -2.71
N LEU A 27 -7.78 15.53 -1.67
CA LEU A 27 -7.80 16.90 -1.14
C LEU A 27 -7.19 17.92 -2.11
N GLU A 28 -6.23 17.50 -2.93
CA GLU A 28 -5.58 18.32 -3.95
C GLU A 28 -6.49 18.56 -5.18
N LEU A 29 -7.30 17.56 -5.54
CA LEU A 29 -8.23 17.62 -6.67
C LEU A 29 -9.59 18.25 -6.33
N MET A 30 -10.07 18.10 -5.10
CA MET A 30 -11.31 18.76 -4.66
C MET A 30 -11.18 20.28 -4.59
N ARG A 31 -9.96 20.80 -4.47
CA ARG A 31 -9.66 22.23 -4.47
C ARG A 31 -9.79 22.89 -5.85
N SER A 32 -9.83 22.13 -6.95
CA SER A 32 -9.73 22.70 -8.31
C SER A 32 -10.87 22.36 -9.29
N ARG A 33 -11.93 21.63 -8.90
CA ARG A 33 -12.78 20.95 -9.92
C ARG A 33 -14.29 20.97 -9.68
N GLN A 34 -14.86 22.15 -9.49
CA GLN A 34 -16.30 22.37 -9.43
C GLN A 34 -17.03 22.14 -10.80
N GLU A 35 -16.31 22.00 -11.93
CA GLU A 35 -16.91 22.08 -13.28
C GLU A 35 -17.20 20.76 -14.04
N ALA A 36 -16.75 19.59 -13.61
CA ALA A 36 -16.70 18.41 -14.50
C ALA A 36 -17.58 17.23 -14.05
N ARG A 37 -18.91 17.38 -14.07
CA ARG A 37 -19.90 16.42 -13.56
C ARG A 37 -20.16 15.16 -14.43
N GLY A 38 -19.74 15.15 -15.71
CA GLY A 38 -20.02 14.02 -16.64
C GLY A 38 -18.91 12.97 -16.75
N SER A 39 -17.65 13.38 -16.68
CA SER A 39 -16.48 12.50 -16.90
C SER A 39 -16.10 11.64 -15.69
N PHE A 40 -16.73 11.86 -14.54
CA PHE A 40 -16.30 11.35 -13.24
C PHE A 40 -16.69 9.89 -12.98
N LEU A 41 -17.84 9.44 -13.49
CA LEU A 41 -18.32 8.06 -13.30
C LEU A 41 -17.47 7.04 -14.07
N ASP A 42 -17.06 7.37 -15.30
CA ASP A 42 -16.11 6.56 -16.08
C ASP A 42 -14.68 6.61 -15.51
N CYS A 43 -14.32 7.69 -14.82
CA CYS A 43 -13.03 7.80 -14.14
C CYS A 43 -12.99 6.99 -12.84
N LEU A 44 -14.08 6.96 -12.08
CA LEU A 44 -14.20 6.21 -10.82
C LEU A 44 -14.12 4.69 -11.05
N SER A 45 -14.78 4.17 -12.09
CA SER A 45 -14.72 2.74 -12.42
C SER A 45 -13.32 2.32 -12.91
N ARG A 46 -12.58 3.24 -13.57
CA ARG A 46 -11.18 3.05 -13.96
C ARG A 46 -10.20 3.18 -12.79
N LEU A 47 -10.50 4.00 -11.78
CA LEU A 47 -9.68 4.12 -10.56
C LEU A 47 -9.87 2.92 -9.61
N ALA A 48 -11.09 2.38 -9.50
CA ALA A 48 -11.39 1.21 -8.68
C ALA A 48 -10.73 -0.09 -9.18
N ARG A 49 -10.34 -0.13 -10.48
CA ARG A 49 -9.65 -1.27 -11.10
C ARG A 49 -8.13 -1.18 -11.08
N ARG A 50 -7.53 -0.08 -10.59
CA ARG A 50 -6.07 -0.05 -10.42
C ARG A 50 -5.69 -0.93 -9.24
N PRO A 51 -4.79 -1.93 -9.41
CA PRO A 51 -4.30 -2.70 -8.27
C PRO A 51 -3.77 -1.72 -7.22
N SER A 52 -4.18 -1.88 -5.96
CA SER A 52 -3.72 -1.02 -4.88
C SER A 52 -2.19 -0.99 -4.89
N ARG A 53 -1.59 0.21 -4.97
CA ARG A 53 -0.13 0.40 -4.93
C ARG A 53 0.49 -0.28 -3.72
N ALA A 54 -0.23 -0.35 -2.60
CA ALA A 54 0.19 -1.08 -1.40
C ALA A 54 0.26 -2.59 -1.65
N LYS A 55 -0.73 -3.15 -2.37
CA LYS A 55 -0.73 -4.57 -2.76
C LYS A 55 0.41 -4.87 -3.72
N GLN A 56 0.65 -4.00 -4.70
CA GLN A 56 1.82 -4.15 -5.61
C GLN A 56 3.14 -4.06 -4.84
N ALA A 57 3.27 -3.11 -3.91
CA ALA A 57 4.46 -2.96 -3.09
C ALA A 57 4.73 -4.20 -2.22
N ALA A 58 3.69 -4.78 -1.61
CA ALA A 58 3.81 -6.00 -0.82
C ALA A 58 4.29 -7.19 -1.66
N VAL A 59 3.73 -7.37 -2.87
CA VAL A 59 4.17 -8.42 -3.79
C VAL A 59 5.64 -8.24 -4.16
N TRP A 60 6.08 -7.03 -4.50
CA TRP A 60 7.47 -6.75 -4.87
C TRP A 60 8.48 -6.90 -3.72
N ARG A 61 8.08 -6.59 -2.48
CA ARG A 61 8.90 -6.86 -1.29
C ARG A 61 9.13 -8.35 -1.10
N ARG A 62 8.06 -9.15 -1.22
CA ARG A 62 8.14 -10.61 -1.14
C ARG A 62 9.04 -11.19 -2.22
N VAL A 63 8.84 -10.78 -3.48
CA VAL A 63 9.70 -11.17 -4.61
C VAL A 63 11.16 -10.81 -4.36
N SER A 64 11.45 -9.65 -3.77
CA SER A 64 12.82 -9.26 -3.45
C SER A 64 13.47 -10.14 -2.38
N ILE A 65 12.70 -10.56 -1.36
CA ILE A 65 13.17 -11.48 -0.31
C ILE A 65 13.45 -12.86 -0.91
N GLU A 66 12.50 -13.39 -1.70
CA GLU A 66 12.63 -14.67 -2.38
C GLU A 66 13.82 -14.66 -3.36
N LEU A 67 14.02 -13.55 -4.09
CA LEU A 67 15.17 -13.36 -4.98
C LEU A 67 16.49 -13.44 -4.21
N CYS A 68 16.63 -12.72 -3.09
CA CYS A 68 17.85 -12.78 -2.28
C CYS A 68 18.12 -14.21 -1.78
N GLN A 69 17.10 -14.93 -1.33
CA GLN A 69 17.24 -16.31 -0.85
C GLN A 69 17.66 -17.26 -1.98
N ALA A 70 17.03 -17.14 -3.15
CA ALA A 70 17.37 -17.96 -4.31
C ALA A 70 18.79 -17.65 -4.83
N VAL A 71 19.20 -16.38 -4.85
CA VAL A 71 20.58 -15.99 -5.21
C VAL A 71 21.59 -16.58 -4.23
N VAL A 72 21.34 -16.50 -2.91
CA VAL A 72 22.23 -17.10 -1.90
C VAL A 72 22.36 -18.61 -2.10
N ALA A 73 21.26 -19.31 -2.35
CA ALA A 73 21.27 -20.75 -2.60
C ALA A 73 22.11 -21.12 -3.84
N GLU A 74 21.95 -20.37 -4.94
CA GLU A 74 22.71 -20.63 -6.17
C GLU A 74 24.20 -20.26 -6.05
N LEU A 75 24.53 -19.20 -5.31
CA LEU A 75 25.91 -18.85 -4.98
C LEU A 75 26.57 -19.89 -4.06
N ALA A 76 25.83 -20.39 -3.05
CA ALA A 76 26.30 -21.45 -2.16
C ALA A 76 26.54 -22.77 -2.90
N ALA A 77 25.79 -23.01 -3.99
CA ALA A 77 26.03 -24.12 -4.91
C ALA A 77 27.29 -23.93 -5.80
N GLY A 78 28.05 -22.86 -5.61
CA GLY A 78 29.30 -22.57 -6.33
C GLY A 78 29.11 -21.96 -7.71
N ARG A 79 27.90 -21.46 -8.04
CA ARG A 79 27.66 -20.84 -9.35
C ARG A 79 28.24 -19.42 -9.42
N PRO A 80 28.69 -18.99 -10.61
CA PRO A 80 29.10 -17.60 -10.79
C PRO A 80 27.91 -16.64 -10.61
N PRO A 81 28.15 -15.39 -10.16
CA PRO A 81 27.08 -14.47 -9.79
C PRO A 81 26.03 -14.21 -10.87
N GLY A 82 26.45 -14.06 -12.14
CA GLY A 82 25.52 -13.86 -13.26
C GLY A 82 24.55 -15.04 -13.43
N ASP A 83 25.08 -16.27 -13.45
CA ASP A 83 24.27 -17.49 -13.58
C ASP A 83 23.37 -17.72 -12.37
N ALA A 84 23.89 -17.44 -11.16
CA ALA A 84 23.12 -17.54 -9.93
C ALA A 84 21.89 -16.61 -9.97
N LEU A 85 22.07 -15.36 -10.43
CA LEU A 85 20.97 -14.41 -10.59
C LEU A 85 19.95 -14.85 -11.65
N VAL A 86 20.42 -15.32 -12.81
CA VAL A 86 19.54 -15.80 -13.89
C VAL A 86 18.68 -16.97 -13.41
N ARG A 87 19.27 -17.94 -12.69
CA ARG A 87 18.53 -19.08 -12.14
C ARG A 87 17.57 -18.67 -11.04
N ALA A 88 18.03 -17.81 -10.12
CA ALA A 88 17.18 -17.27 -9.06
C ALA A 88 15.94 -16.57 -9.63
N ILE A 89 16.10 -15.73 -10.66
CA ILE A 89 14.97 -15.08 -11.35
C ILE A 89 14.05 -16.11 -12.02
N GLY A 90 14.60 -17.21 -12.56
CA GLY A 90 13.83 -18.29 -13.17
C GLY A 90 12.94 -19.07 -12.20
N CYS A 91 13.21 -19.00 -10.89
CA CYS A 91 12.41 -19.66 -9.85
C CYS A 91 11.31 -18.74 -9.27
N LEU A 92 11.21 -17.48 -9.72
CA LEU A 92 10.26 -16.50 -9.20
C LEU A 92 9.05 -16.34 -10.12
N ASP A 93 7.90 -16.08 -9.51
CA ASP A 93 6.68 -15.64 -10.20
C ASP A 93 6.39 -14.16 -9.90
N PRO A 94 7.15 -13.21 -10.49
CA PRO A 94 6.89 -11.79 -10.29
C PRO A 94 5.56 -11.38 -10.95
N PRO A 95 4.89 -10.34 -10.42
CA PRO A 95 3.62 -9.85 -10.97
C PRO A 95 3.75 -9.34 -12.40
N GLU A 96 4.96 -8.94 -12.80
CA GLU A 96 5.29 -8.48 -14.14
C GLU A 96 6.62 -9.10 -14.58
N ALA A 97 6.55 -10.30 -15.18
CA ALA A 97 7.74 -11.02 -15.66
C ALA A 97 8.62 -10.18 -16.60
N ALA A 98 8.02 -9.26 -17.37
CA ALA A 98 8.72 -8.33 -18.24
C ALA A 98 9.72 -7.43 -17.52
N ALA A 99 9.48 -7.08 -16.24
CA ALA A 99 10.32 -6.16 -15.49
C ALA A 99 11.72 -6.72 -15.18
N LEU A 100 11.86 -8.04 -15.03
CA LEU A 100 13.15 -8.70 -14.74
C LEU A 100 13.87 -9.21 -15.99
N ARG A 101 13.24 -9.22 -17.17
CA ARG A 101 13.88 -9.65 -18.43
C ARG A 101 15.17 -8.88 -18.76
N PRO A 102 15.25 -7.55 -18.60
CA PRO A 102 16.48 -6.81 -18.83
C PRO A 102 17.60 -7.21 -17.88
N VAL A 103 17.27 -7.58 -16.64
CA VAL A 103 18.24 -8.07 -15.64
C VAL A 103 18.83 -9.40 -16.07
N VAL A 104 17.98 -10.33 -16.51
CA VAL A 104 18.42 -11.65 -17.03
C VAL A 104 19.31 -11.50 -18.26
N ALA A 105 18.93 -10.64 -19.22
CA ALA A 105 19.74 -10.38 -20.40
C ALA A 105 21.11 -9.81 -20.01
N THR A 106 21.11 -8.77 -19.17
CA THR A 106 22.35 -8.11 -18.73
C THR A 106 23.26 -9.07 -17.95
N ALA A 107 22.69 -9.96 -17.14
CA ALA A 107 23.45 -10.96 -16.38
C ALA A 107 24.07 -12.03 -17.28
N ARG A 108 23.40 -12.42 -18.38
CA ARG A 108 23.95 -13.37 -19.38
C ARG A 108 25.06 -12.75 -20.22
N ASP A 109 24.89 -11.48 -20.56
CA ASP A 109 25.84 -10.75 -21.41
C ASP A 109 27.05 -10.22 -20.63
N GLY A 110 27.10 -10.43 -19.30
CA GLY A 110 28.17 -9.92 -18.44
C GLY A 110 28.18 -8.40 -18.27
N GLY A 111 27.04 -7.74 -18.50
CA GLY A 111 26.90 -6.29 -18.38
C GLY A 111 26.70 -5.80 -16.93
N ASP A 112 26.31 -4.53 -16.79
CA ASP A 112 26.07 -3.89 -15.49
C ASP A 112 24.75 -4.37 -14.84
N VAL A 113 24.84 -5.50 -14.14
CA VAL A 113 23.75 -6.09 -13.35
C VAL A 113 23.19 -5.12 -12.29
N PRO A 114 24.01 -4.42 -11.47
CA PRO A 114 23.50 -3.40 -10.56
C PRO A 114 22.60 -2.35 -11.23
N ALA A 115 23.02 -1.78 -12.37
CA ALA A 115 22.19 -0.80 -13.07
C ALA A 115 20.90 -1.41 -13.64
N ALA A 116 20.94 -2.67 -14.06
CA ALA A 116 19.75 -3.38 -14.53
C ALA A 116 18.73 -3.62 -13.39
N LEU A 117 19.21 -4.01 -12.20
CA LEU A 117 18.38 -4.17 -11.00
C LEU A 117 17.73 -2.85 -10.56
N GLU A 118 18.47 -1.74 -10.61
CA GLU A 118 17.92 -0.41 -10.29
C GLU A 118 16.84 0.02 -11.28
N ARG A 119 17.04 -0.24 -12.58
CA ARG A 119 16.05 0.06 -13.63
C ARG A 119 14.80 -0.83 -13.53
N ALA A 120 14.97 -2.08 -13.09
CA ALA A 120 13.86 -3.01 -12.87
C ALA A 120 13.08 -2.71 -11.57
N ALA A 121 13.65 -1.93 -10.64
CA ALA A 121 13.04 -1.64 -9.35
C ALA A 121 11.78 -0.75 -9.52
N PRO A 122 10.58 -1.24 -9.14
CA PRO A 122 9.36 -0.45 -9.23
C PRO A 122 9.39 0.74 -8.27
N ALA A 123 8.63 1.79 -8.60
CA ALA A 123 8.52 2.98 -7.76
C ALA A 123 8.02 2.69 -6.33
N HIS A 124 7.24 1.62 -6.16
CA HIS A 124 6.74 1.16 -4.87
C HIS A 124 7.12 -0.31 -4.65
N GLY A 125 7.74 -0.62 -3.51
CA GLY A 125 8.18 -1.98 -3.17
C GLY A 125 9.52 -2.40 -3.81
N GLY A 126 10.16 -1.54 -4.62
CA GLY A 126 11.44 -1.82 -5.27
C GLY A 126 12.69 -1.60 -4.39
N GLU A 127 12.50 -1.28 -3.10
CA GLU A 127 13.62 -1.05 -2.16
C GLU A 127 14.53 -2.27 -2.03
N GLY A 128 13.97 -3.49 -2.06
CA GLY A 128 14.75 -4.73 -1.99
C GLY A 128 15.67 -4.91 -3.19
N LEU A 129 15.16 -4.69 -4.41
CA LEU A 129 15.95 -4.72 -5.65
C LEU A 129 17.08 -3.67 -5.64
N ARG A 130 16.81 -2.45 -5.14
CA ARG A 130 17.83 -1.40 -5.01
C ARG A 130 18.91 -1.74 -3.98
N ARG A 131 18.52 -2.32 -2.83
CA ARG A 131 19.48 -2.81 -1.82
C ARG A 131 20.33 -3.94 -2.37
N LEU A 132 19.73 -4.87 -3.12
CA LEU A 132 20.44 -5.93 -3.81
C LEU A 132 21.44 -5.36 -4.83
N ALA A 133 21.04 -4.36 -5.63
CA ALA A 133 21.93 -3.69 -6.59
C ALA A 133 23.12 -3.01 -5.91
N ALA A 134 22.89 -2.28 -4.82
CA ALA A 134 23.94 -1.63 -4.05
C ALA A 134 24.91 -2.67 -3.42
N CYS A 135 24.35 -3.72 -2.82
CA CYS A 135 25.11 -4.86 -2.29
C CYS A 135 25.98 -5.52 -3.36
N TRP A 136 25.42 -5.74 -4.55
CA TRP A 136 26.12 -6.31 -5.69
C TRP A 136 27.29 -5.44 -6.14
N ARG A 137 27.08 -4.13 -6.22
CA ARG A 137 28.13 -3.16 -6.58
C ARG A 137 29.28 -3.17 -5.57
N VAL A 138 28.95 -3.21 -4.28
CA VAL A 138 29.95 -3.28 -3.21
C VAL A 138 30.70 -4.61 -3.25
N GLY A 139 30.00 -5.73 -3.43
CA GLY A 139 30.61 -7.06 -3.52
C GLY A 139 31.59 -7.18 -4.69
N LEU A 140 31.20 -6.67 -5.87
CA LEU A 140 32.08 -6.63 -7.04
C LEU A 140 33.29 -5.70 -6.85
N ALA A 141 33.11 -4.53 -6.25
CA ALA A 141 34.20 -3.56 -6.07
C ALA A 141 35.22 -3.98 -5.00
N THR A 142 34.77 -4.68 -3.95
CA THR A 142 35.61 -5.07 -2.80
C THR A 142 36.14 -6.49 -2.88
N GLY A 143 35.62 -7.30 -3.81
CA GLY A 143 35.91 -8.74 -3.86
C GLY A 143 35.34 -9.52 -2.66
N ALA A 144 34.53 -8.87 -1.81
CA ALA A 144 33.90 -9.52 -0.66
C ALA A 144 32.90 -10.58 -1.14
N GLY A 145 32.79 -11.67 -0.37
CA GLY A 145 31.91 -12.80 -0.67
C GLY A 145 30.45 -12.33 -0.85
N LEU A 146 29.98 -12.33 -2.10
CA LEU A 146 28.65 -11.86 -2.47
C LEU A 146 27.55 -12.62 -1.72
N THR A 147 27.76 -13.91 -1.45
CA THR A 147 26.84 -14.77 -0.69
C THR A 147 26.47 -14.15 0.67
N ALA A 148 27.47 -13.78 1.49
CA ALA A 148 27.24 -13.21 2.81
C ALA A 148 26.58 -11.82 2.75
N LEU A 149 26.92 -11.02 1.75
CA LEU A 149 26.33 -9.69 1.56
C LEU A 149 24.85 -9.80 1.15
N VAL A 150 24.52 -10.68 0.19
CA VAL A 150 23.14 -10.90 -0.26
C VAL A 150 22.31 -11.55 0.84
N GLU A 151 22.88 -12.48 1.61
CA GLU A 151 22.23 -13.08 2.77
C GLU A 151 21.87 -12.02 3.81
N ARG A 152 22.79 -11.10 4.13
CA ARG A 152 22.53 -10.01 5.07
C ARG A 152 21.43 -9.06 4.57
N VAL A 153 21.42 -8.76 3.27
CA VAL A 153 20.32 -7.98 2.67
C VAL A 153 19.00 -8.73 2.78
N GLY A 154 18.98 -10.03 2.45
CA GLY A 154 17.80 -10.88 2.55
C GLY A 154 17.23 -10.95 3.97
N LEU A 155 18.09 -11.10 4.98
CA LEU A 155 17.70 -11.07 6.39
C LEU A 155 17.09 -9.71 6.77
N SER A 156 17.75 -8.60 6.43
CA SER A 156 17.25 -7.25 6.73
C SER A 156 15.88 -6.97 6.09
N LEU A 157 15.63 -7.50 4.88
CA LEU A 157 14.35 -7.36 4.20
C LEU A 157 13.27 -8.21 4.87
N ARG A 158 13.63 -9.41 5.34
CA ARG A 158 12.72 -10.31 6.05
C ARG A 158 12.32 -9.74 7.41
N GLU A 159 13.27 -9.22 8.18
CA GLU A 159 13.01 -8.54 9.46
C GLU A 159 12.07 -7.35 9.26
N ALA A 160 12.33 -6.51 8.26
CA ALA A 160 11.46 -5.39 7.94
C ALA A 160 10.03 -5.82 7.56
N GLU A 161 9.86 -6.97 6.92
CA GLU A 161 8.53 -7.49 6.57
C GLU A 161 7.82 -8.15 7.77
N THR A 162 8.55 -8.87 8.62
CA THR A 162 8.02 -9.42 9.88
C THR A 162 7.51 -8.29 10.78
N HIS A 163 8.28 -7.22 10.95
CA HIS A 163 7.86 -6.06 11.75
C HIS A 163 6.58 -5.40 11.20
N ARG A 164 6.43 -5.32 9.87
CA ARG A 164 5.17 -4.84 9.27
C ARG A 164 4.00 -5.75 9.60
N GLY A 165 4.20 -7.07 9.53
CA GLY A 165 3.19 -8.06 9.90
C GLY A 165 2.79 -7.97 11.38
N GLU A 166 3.75 -7.79 12.28
CA GLU A 166 3.51 -7.60 13.72
C GLU A 166 2.70 -6.34 13.99
N VAL A 167 3.05 -5.21 13.37
CA VAL A 167 2.30 -3.95 13.49
C VAL A 167 0.88 -4.13 12.95
N GLU A 168 0.71 -4.79 11.81
CA GLU A 168 -0.63 -5.08 11.27
C GLU A 168 -1.47 -5.96 12.20
N ALA A 169 -0.85 -6.96 12.83
CA ALA A 169 -1.50 -7.84 13.80
C ALA A 169 -1.89 -7.09 15.09
N GLN A 170 -0.99 -6.26 15.63
CA GLN A 170 -1.27 -5.43 16.82
C GLN A 170 -2.39 -4.42 16.56
N LEU A 171 -2.46 -3.87 15.34
CA LEU A 171 -3.51 -2.94 14.94
C LEU A 171 -4.84 -3.61 14.59
N ALA A 172 -4.90 -4.95 14.47
CA ALA A 172 -6.13 -5.66 14.14
C ALA A 172 -7.22 -5.47 15.22
N GLY A 173 -6.84 -5.54 16.50
CA GLY A 173 -7.73 -5.31 17.63
C GLY A 173 -8.30 -3.88 17.65
N PRO A 174 -7.45 -2.84 17.72
CA PRO A 174 -7.86 -1.44 17.64
C PRO A 174 -8.67 -1.10 16.38
N ARG A 175 -8.35 -1.70 15.22
CA ARG A 175 -9.12 -1.49 13.99
C ARG A 175 -10.51 -2.14 14.06
N SER A 176 -10.65 -3.30 14.70
CA SER A 176 -11.93 -3.98 14.87
C SER A 176 -12.89 -3.14 15.72
N THR A 177 -12.43 -2.64 16.87
CA THR A 177 -13.24 -1.78 17.74
C THR A 177 -13.57 -0.45 17.08
N ALA A 178 -12.62 0.16 16.36
CA ALA A 178 -12.88 1.36 15.58
C ALA A 178 -13.96 1.12 14.50
N ARG A 179 -13.95 -0.03 13.82
CA ARG A 179 -14.98 -0.42 12.84
C ARG A 179 -16.35 -0.61 13.50
N LEU A 180 -16.41 -1.26 14.68
CA LEU A 180 -17.65 -1.42 15.44
C LEU A 180 -18.24 -0.07 15.85
N LEU A 181 -17.42 0.81 16.42
CA LEU A 181 -17.83 2.16 16.82
C LEU A 181 -18.24 3.01 15.61
N ALA A 182 -17.57 2.86 14.46
CA ALA A 182 -17.94 3.52 13.22
C ALA A 182 -19.27 3.01 12.63
N GLY A 183 -19.69 1.79 12.95
CA GLY A 183 -20.98 1.23 12.57
C GLY A 183 -22.14 1.66 13.47
N LEU A 184 -21.84 2.11 14.70
CA LEU A 184 -22.82 2.52 15.70
C LEU A 184 -23.83 3.59 15.19
N PRO A 185 -23.44 4.61 14.41
CA PRO A 185 -24.37 5.61 13.88
C PRO A 185 -25.41 5.01 12.93
N LEU A 186 -25.02 4.03 12.10
CA LEU A 186 -25.95 3.33 11.21
C LEU A 186 -26.95 2.51 12.02
N LEU A 187 -26.47 1.80 13.04
CA LEU A 187 -27.30 1.05 13.98
C LEU A 187 -28.31 1.96 14.70
N GLY A 188 -27.87 3.16 15.11
CA GLY A 188 -28.74 4.17 15.72
C GLY A 188 -29.84 4.67 14.78
N ILE A 189 -29.52 4.93 13.51
CA ILE A 189 -30.51 5.32 12.49
C ILE A 189 -31.51 4.18 12.24
N LEU A 190 -31.03 2.94 12.20
CA LEU A 190 -31.85 1.75 11.96
C LEU A 190 -32.84 1.52 13.11
N LEU A 191 -32.37 1.60 14.35
CA LEU A 191 -33.20 1.53 15.56
C LEU A 191 -34.25 2.65 15.60
N ALA A 192 -33.86 3.89 15.31
CA ALA A 192 -34.79 5.01 15.26
C ALA A 192 -35.90 4.81 14.22
N ALA A 193 -35.55 4.32 13.03
CA ALA A 193 -36.53 3.99 12.00
C ALA A 193 -37.48 2.86 12.43
N GLY A 194 -36.97 1.83 13.12
CA GLY A 194 -37.78 0.73 13.67
C GLY A 194 -38.79 1.16 14.74
N LEU A 195 -38.46 2.22 15.49
CA LEU A 195 -39.37 2.86 16.46
C LEU A 195 -40.44 3.75 15.81
N GLY A 196 -40.50 3.82 14.48
CA GLY A 196 -41.46 4.65 13.75
C GLY A 196 -41.09 6.13 13.69
N LEU A 197 -39.92 6.52 14.22
CA LEU A 197 -39.38 7.85 13.95
C LEU A 197 -39.11 7.94 12.44
N ARG A 198 -39.23 9.14 11.87
CA ARG A 198 -38.90 9.40 10.47
C ARG A 198 -37.56 10.16 10.38
N PRO A 199 -36.43 9.58 10.82
CA PRO A 199 -35.15 10.27 10.89
C PRO A 199 -34.67 10.74 9.51
N LEU A 200 -34.96 9.97 8.46
CA LEU A 200 -34.70 10.37 7.07
C LEU A 200 -35.52 11.61 6.68
N ALA A 201 -36.80 11.67 7.05
CA ALA A 201 -37.63 12.84 6.77
C ALA A 201 -37.18 14.08 7.56
N PHE A 202 -36.66 13.90 8.78
CA PHE A 202 -36.11 14.98 9.60
C PHE A 202 -34.76 15.48 9.09
N LEU A 203 -33.82 14.58 8.77
CA LEU A 203 -32.50 14.93 8.21
C LEU A 203 -32.62 15.70 6.89
N PHE A 204 -33.59 15.32 6.05
CA PHE A 204 -33.78 15.90 4.71
C PHE A 204 -34.90 16.94 4.63
N GLY A 205 -35.66 17.15 5.71
CA GLY A 205 -36.86 17.97 5.71
C GLY A 205 -36.66 19.43 6.10
N GLY A 206 -35.52 19.80 6.69
CA GLY A 206 -35.33 21.17 7.18
C GLY A 206 -33.89 21.56 7.55
N PRO A 207 -33.65 22.87 7.79
CA PRO A 207 -32.31 23.43 8.06
C PRO A 207 -31.61 22.82 9.27
N ALA A 208 -32.36 22.42 10.31
CA ALA A 208 -31.82 21.73 11.49
C ALA A 208 -31.25 20.33 11.14
N GLY A 209 -31.86 19.61 10.20
CA GLY A 209 -31.38 18.32 9.71
C GLY A 209 -30.04 18.44 8.96
N TYR A 210 -29.91 19.48 8.13
CA TYR A 210 -28.66 19.78 7.43
C TYR A 210 -27.54 20.20 8.38
N ALA A 211 -27.83 20.97 9.43
CA ALA A 211 -26.86 21.33 10.45
C ALA A 211 -26.33 20.11 11.20
N CYS A 212 -27.21 19.18 11.58
CA CYS A 212 -26.84 17.93 12.24
C CYS A 212 -25.99 17.03 11.33
N LEU A 213 -26.37 16.92 10.04
CA LEU A 213 -25.61 16.15 9.05
C LEU A 213 -24.22 16.75 8.80
N GLY A 214 -24.13 18.08 8.69
CA GLY A 214 -22.88 18.80 8.57
C GLY A 214 -21.96 18.58 9.78
N ALA A 215 -22.52 18.65 11.00
CA ALA A 215 -21.78 18.38 12.23
C ALA A 215 -21.25 16.93 12.29
N GLY A 216 -22.06 15.94 11.88
CA GLY A 216 -21.64 14.54 11.82
C GLY A 216 -20.50 14.30 10.81
N VAL A 217 -20.58 14.91 9.63
CA VAL A 217 -19.51 14.84 8.62
C VAL A 217 -18.23 15.51 9.12
N LEU A 218 -18.34 16.68 9.75
CA LEU A 218 -17.20 17.39 10.32
C LEU A 218 -16.50 16.58 11.42
N LEU A 219 -17.27 15.98 12.34
CA LEU A 219 -16.71 15.12 13.38
C LEU A 219 -16.02 13.88 12.78
N ALA A 220 -16.61 13.26 11.76
CA ALA A 220 -16.00 12.13 11.08
C ALA A 220 -14.68 12.51 10.38
N LEU A 221 -14.65 13.66 9.69
CA LEU A 221 -13.44 14.20 9.06
C LEU A 221 -12.37 14.55 10.11
N ALA A 222 -12.76 15.15 11.23
CA ALA A 222 -11.86 15.47 12.33
C ALA A 222 -11.27 14.21 12.97
N GLY A 223 -12.09 13.18 13.20
CA GLY A 223 -11.64 11.89 13.73
C GLY A 223 -10.65 11.18 12.79
N MET A 224 -10.94 11.18 11.48
CA MET A 224 -10.04 10.63 10.47
C MET A 224 -8.72 11.40 10.41
N TRP A 225 -8.78 12.73 10.45
CA TRP A 225 -7.59 13.59 10.46
C TRP A 225 -6.73 13.32 11.69
N TRP A 226 -7.33 13.22 12.87
CA TRP A 226 -6.65 12.94 14.12
C TRP A 226 -5.97 11.57 14.11
N MET A 227 -6.67 10.54 13.63
CA MET A 227 -6.14 9.18 13.54
C MET A 227 -4.95 9.10 12.59
N ASN A 228 -5.04 9.72 11.41
CA ASN A 228 -3.91 9.80 10.47
C ASN A 228 -2.72 10.55 11.07
N ARG A 229 -2.98 11.58 11.87
CA ARG A 229 -1.95 12.36 12.57
C ARG A 229 -1.22 11.51 13.62
N LEU A 230 -1.95 10.71 14.40
CA LEU A 230 -1.37 9.78 15.37
C LEU A 230 -0.51 8.71 14.69
N VAL A 231 -1.01 8.11 13.61
CA VAL A 231 -0.25 7.08 12.85
C VAL A 231 1.03 7.68 12.24
N ALA A 232 0.93 8.88 11.66
CA ALA A 232 2.10 9.58 11.09
C ALA A 232 3.14 9.97 12.16
N GLN A 233 2.72 10.21 13.41
CA GLN A 233 3.64 10.46 14.52
C GLN A 233 4.30 9.18 15.04
N ALA A 234 3.55 8.08 15.10
CA ALA A 234 4.08 6.78 15.51
C ALA A 234 5.18 6.27 14.54
N GLN A 235 4.99 6.48 13.23
CA GLN A 235 5.99 6.12 12.22
C GLN A 235 7.32 6.89 12.33
N ARG A 236 7.34 8.05 12.98
CA ARG A 236 8.57 8.85 13.17
C ARG A 236 9.42 8.38 14.36
N HIS A 237 8.88 7.56 15.26
CA HIS A 237 9.55 7.13 16.49
C HIS A 237 10.16 5.73 16.39
N VAL A 238 10.25 5.13 15.19
CA VAL A 238 11.03 3.91 14.98
C VAL A 238 12.47 4.34 14.68
N PRO A 239 13.42 4.21 15.64
CA PRO A 239 14.83 4.44 15.35
C PRO A 239 15.30 3.38 14.34
N ALA A 240 16.02 3.85 13.32
CA ALA A 240 16.68 3.03 12.30
C ALA A 240 17.89 2.30 12.88
#